data_AF-A0A538DJT0-F1
#
_entry.id   AF-A0A538DJT0-F1
#
_cell.length_a   1.000
_cell.length_b   1.000
_cell.length_c   1.000
_cell.angle_alpha   90.00
_cell.angle_beta   90.00
_cell.angle_gamma   90.00
#
_symmetry.space_group_name_H-M   'P 1'
#
loop_
_entity.id
_entity.type
_entity.pdbx_description
1 polymer ?
#
loop_
_entity_poly.entity_id
_entity_poly.type
_entity_poly.pdbx_seq_one_letter_code
_entity_poly.pdbx_strand_id
1 'polypeptide(L)'
;MPIMSWKFTRRRLRIGLDGNSPLMEKEVCVARVDAYKTKSGNTRFVLREDEGNEYTTFREAIARQAVAAEGRRARIEFHEQQRNGFTNVYLDGVEPLEEDDGEHRDADEAAWEVAVEAAPWLVGTREPDQPIPAKELFQRLKPFQEEVAEDIRRDGEE
;
A
#
# COMPACT_ATOMS: atom_id res chain seq x y z
N MET A 1 -6.70 -18.07 -37.12
CA MET A 1 -6.91 -18.86 -35.90
C MET A 1 -5.85 -18.47 -34.88
N PRO A 2 -6.15 -17.71 -33.82
CA PRO A 2 -5.19 -17.48 -32.74
C PRO A 2 -5.44 -18.48 -31.61
N ILE A 3 -4.38 -19.17 -31.22
CA ILE A 3 -4.37 -20.16 -30.14
C ILE A 3 -4.30 -19.39 -28.83
N MET A 4 -5.42 -19.37 -28.11
CA MET A 4 -5.55 -18.76 -26.78
C MET A 4 -4.76 -19.61 -25.78
N SER A 5 -3.54 -19.17 -25.46
CA SER A 5 -2.72 -19.80 -24.43
C SER A 5 -3.18 -19.31 -23.06
N TRP A 6 -4.15 -20.02 -22.48
CA TRP A 6 -4.46 -19.88 -21.06
C TRP A 6 -3.28 -20.42 -20.25
N LYS A 7 -2.49 -19.50 -19.69
CA LYS A 7 -1.54 -19.84 -18.63
C LYS A 7 -2.34 -20.20 -17.38
N PHE A 8 -2.64 -21.50 -17.22
CA PHE A 8 -3.07 -22.08 -15.96
C PHE A 8 -2.05 -21.71 -14.88
N THR A 9 -2.41 -20.80 -13.98
CA THR A 9 -1.71 -20.61 -12.71
C THR A 9 -1.91 -21.88 -11.87
N ARG A 10 -1.01 -22.86 -12.09
CA ARG A 10 -0.86 -23.98 -11.17
C ARG A 10 -0.36 -23.42 -9.85
N ARG A 11 -1.28 -23.19 -8.92
CA ARG A 11 -0.98 -22.98 -7.51
C ARG A 11 -0.43 -24.30 -6.97
N ARG A 12 0.88 -24.50 -7.11
CA ARG A 12 1.60 -25.62 -6.51
C ARG A 12 1.59 -25.36 -5.00
N LEU A 13 0.85 -26.18 -4.24
CA LEU A 13 1.10 -26.27 -2.79
C LEU A 13 2.56 -26.67 -2.63
N ARG A 14 3.40 -25.71 -2.24
CA ARG A 14 4.75 -25.97 -1.78
C ARG A 14 4.59 -26.54 -0.37
N ILE A 15 5.21 -27.68 -0.12
CA ILE A 15 5.27 -28.29 1.21
C ILE A 15 6.49 -27.66 1.90
N GLY A 16 6.35 -27.24 3.15
CA GLY A 16 7.48 -26.74 3.92
C GLY A 16 8.63 -27.76 3.94
N LEU A 17 9.86 -27.27 3.92
CA LEU A 17 11.08 -28.12 3.85
C LEU A 17 11.21 -29.11 5.03
N ASP A 18 10.40 -28.91 6.07
CA ASP A 18 10.36 -29.69 7.31
C ASP A 18 9.33 -30.83 7.26
N GLY A 19 8.66 -31.04 6.12
CA GLY A 19 7.93 -32.25 5.77
C GLY A 19 6.52 -32.40 6.35
N ASN A 20 6.03 -31.51 7.23
CA ASN A 20 4.67 -31.66 7.79
C ASN A 20 3.90 -30.37 8.14
N SER A 21 4.49 -29.17 8.02
CA SER A 21 3.76 -27.91 8.29
C SER A 21 3.23 -27.28 7.00
N PRO A 22 1.97 -26.79 6.98
CA PRO A 22 1.44 -26.06 5.84
C PRO A 22 2.21 -24.74 5.67
N LEU A 23 2.65 -24.45 4.43
CA LEU A 23 3.13 -23.12 4.09
C LEU A 23 1.94 -22.16 4.00
N MET A 24 2.07 -21.05 4.69
CA MET A 24 1.11 -19.94 4.72
C MET A 24 1.70 -18.75 3.97
N GLU A 25 0.82 -17.91 3.44
CA GLU A 25 1.17 -16.70 2.69
C GLU A 25 0.32 -15.55 3.22
N LYS A 26 0.95 -14.40 3.50
CA LYS A 26 0.29 -13.18 3.98
C LYS A 26 0.95 -11.95 3.37
N GLU A 27 0.18 -10.90 3.09
CA GLU A 27 0.72 -9.58 2.80
C GLU A 27 0.76 -8.75 4.08
N VAL A 28 1.89 -8.08 4.33
CA VAL A 28 2.16 -7.37 5.58
C VAL A 28 2.87 -6.06 5.31
N CYS A 29 2.70 -5.07 6.17
CA CYS A 29 3.56 -3.89 6.23
C CYS A 29 4.74 -4.18 7.15
N VAL A 30 5.95 -4.23 6.61
CA VAL A 30 7.14 -4.55 7.43
C VAL A 30 7.54 -3.33 8.23
N ALA A 31 7.22 -3.32 9.53
CA ALA A 31 7.54 -2.20 10.40
C ALA A 31 9.04 -2.13 10.71
N ARG A 32 9.67 -3.28 10.97
CA ARG A 32 11.10 -3.36 11.31
C ARG A 32 11.65 -4.78 11.19
N VAL A 33 12.95 -4.90 10.95
CA VAL A 33 13.68 -6.18 11.04
C VAL A 33 14.85 -6.08 12.04
N ASP A 34 14.84 -6.94 13.06
CA ASP A 34 15.90 -7.01 14.07
C ASP A 34 16.78 -8.24 13.91
N ALA A 35 18.07 -8.12 14.25
CA ALA A 35 19.04 -9.21 14.21
C ALA A 35 19.61 -9.49 15.61
N TYR A 36 19.43 -10.72 16.09
CA TYR A 36 19.88 -11.17 17.41
C TYR A 36 20.90 -12.30 17.29
N LYS A 37 22.05 -12.19 17.96
CA LYS A 37 23.00 -13.29 18.08
C LYS A 37 22.51 -14.31 19.11
N THR A 38 22.37 -15.56 18.71
CA THR A 38 22.05 -16.65 19.64
C THR A 38 23.27 -17.09 20.44
N LYS A 39 23.03 -17.79 21.55
CA LYS A 39 24.09 -18.39 22.39
C LYS A 39 24.97 -19.39 21.62
N SER A 40 24.45 -19.98 20.54
CA SER A 40 25.17 -20.92 19.67
C SER A 40 25.97 -20.23 18.56
N GLY A 41 25.93 -18.89 18.47
CA GLY A 41 26.66 -18.10 17.47
C GLY A 41 25.90 -17.84 16.17
N ASN A 42 24.69 -18.38 16.00
CA ASN A 42 23.86 -18.11 14.81
C ASN A 42 23.12 -16.78 14.95
N THR A 43 22.87 -16.09 13.84
CA THR A 43 22.05 -14.87 13.83
C THR A 43 20.59 -15.24 13.57
N ARG A 44 19.71 -14.82 14.49
CA ARG A 44 18.26 -14.88 14.33
C ARG A 44 17.77 -13.52 13.85
N PHE A 45 17.07 -13.50 12.73
CA PHE A 45 16.38 -12.31 12.24
C PHE A 45 14.91 -12.39 12.60
N VAL A 46 14.34 -11.27 13.06
CA VAL A 46 12.93 -11.15 13.45
C VAL A 46 12.33 -10.00 12.65
N LEU A 47 11.39 -10.34 11.77
CA LEU A 47 10.54 -9.38 11.06
C LEU A 47 9.33 -9.10 11.93
N ARG A 48 9.06 -7.81 12.18
CA ARG A 48 7.85 -7.34 12.86
C ARG A 48 6.98 -6.59 11.86
N GLU A 49 5.70 -6.97 11.79
CA GLU A 49 4.70 -6.21 11.03
C GLU A 49 4.05 -5.11 11.90
N ASP A 50 3.27 -4.24 11.27
CA ASP A 50 2.54 -3.15 11.90
C ASP A 50 1.50 -3.60 12.94
N GLU A 51 0.80 -4.71 12.71
CA GLU A 51 -0.13 -5.33 13.67
C GLU A 51 0.58 -5.99 14.87
N GLY A 52 1.92 -6.04 14.87
CA GLY A 52 2.73 -6.56 15.96
C GLY A 52 3.02 -8.07 15.90
N ASN A 53 2.62 -8.77 14.83
CA ASN A 53 3.04 -10.16 14.64
C ASN A 53 4.53 -10.26 14.29
N GLU A 54 5.16 -11.34 14.76
CA GLU A 54 6.60 -11.56 14.62
C GLU A 54 6.91 -12.84 13.85
N TYR A 55 7.82 -12.74 12.89
CA TYR A 55 8.22 -13.83 12.02
C TYR A 55 9.74 -13.98 12.06
N THR A 56 10.22 -15.20 12.26
CA THR A 56 11.65 -15.45 12.51
C THR A 56 12.32 -16.19 11.36
N THR A 57 13.57 -15.86 11.04
CA THR A 57 14.40 -16.71 10.19
C THR A 57 15.86 -16.72 10.61
N PHE A 58 16.53 -17.82 10.29
CA PHE A 58 17.99 -17.96 10.42
C PHE A 58 18.69 -17.92 9.05
N ARG A 59 17.93 -17.87 7.95
CA ARG A 59 18.47 -17.88 6.60
C ARG A 59 18.81 -16.45 6.18
N GLU A 60 20.09 -16.17 5.96
CA GLU A 60 20.56 -14.82 5.57
C GLU A 60 19.96 -14.32 4.25
N ALA A 61 19.65 -15.21 3.31
CA ALA A 61 19.00 -14.82 2.06
C ALA A 61 17.62 -14.21 2.29
N ILE A 62 16.80 -14.85 3.13
CA ILE A 62 15.46 -14.37 3.50
C ILE A 62 15.58 -13.11 4.35
N ALA A 63 16.53 -13.07 5.28
CA ALA A 63 16.78 -11.89 6.10
C ALA A 63 17.12 -10.65 5.26
N ARG A 64 17.93 -10.81 4.22
CA ARG A 64 18.24 -9.70 3.29
C ARG A 64 16.99 -9.18 2.57
N GLN A 65 16.09 -10.07 2.18
CA GLN A 65 14.81 -9.69 1.56
C GLN A 65 13.90 -8.98 2.56
N ALA A 66 13.84 -9.47 3.81
CA ALA A 66 13.10 -8.84 4.90
C ALA A 66 13.60 -7.41 5.16
N VAL A 67 14.92 -7.21 5.24
CA VAL A 67 15.52 -5.88 5.42
C VAL A 67 15.23 -4.97 4.23
N ALA A 68 15.26 -5.50 3.00
CA ALA A 68 14.90 -4.72 1.81
C ALA A 68 13.42 -4.30 1.77
N ALA A 69 12.56 -5.02 2.48
CA ALA A 69 11.15 -4.72 2.61
C ALA A 69 10.82 -3.78 3.79
N GLU A 70 11.79 -3.42 4.64
CA GLU A 70 11.56 -2.58 5.82
C GLU A 70 10.94 -1.23 5.45
N GLY A 71 9.85 -0.87 6.13
CA GLY A 71 9.06 0.33 5.88
C GLY A 71 8.05 0.22 4.73
N ARG A 72 7.92 -0.94 4.08
CA ARG A 72 7.08 -1.12 2.88
C ARG A 72 6.19 -2.36 2.99
N ARG A 73 5.24 -2.48 2.06
CA ARG A 73 4.43 -3.69 1.90
C ARG A 73 5.25 -4.83 1.32
N ALA A 74 5.05 -6.03 1.86
CA ALA A 74 5.67 -7.25 1.36
C ALA A 74 4.75 -8.45 1.48
N ARG A 75 4.91 -9.39 0.56
CA ARG A 75 4.31 -10.71 0.64
C ARG A 75 5.28 -11.66 1.32
N ILE A 76 4.85 -12.24 2.42
CA ILE A 76 5.65 -13.18 3.20
C ILE A 76 5.11 -14.59 3.04
N GLU A 77 6.04 -15.55 2.98
CA GLU A 77 5.75 -16.97 3.11
C GLU A 77 6.30 -17.45 4.45
N PHE A 78 5.49 -18.18 5.21
CA PHE A 78 5.90 -18.68 6.51
C PHE A 78 5.25 -20.02 6.85
N HIS A 79 5.82 -20.72 7.83
CA HIS A 79 5.20 -21.88 8.44
C HIS A 79 5.23 -21.77 9.97
N GLU A 80 4.30 -22.49 10.58
CA GLU A 80 4.26 -22.62 12.02
C GLU A 80 4.85 -23.98 12.45
N GLN A 81 5.61 -23.96 13.54
CA GLN A 81 6.13 -25.15 14.18
C GLN A 81 5.81 -25.11 15.67
N GLN A 82 5.04 -26.10 16.12
CA GLN A 82 4.75 -26.26 17.54
C GLN A 82 5.84 -27.10 18.20
N ARG A 83 6.50 -26.54 19.23
CA ARG A 83 7.52 -27.25 20.02
C ARG A 83 7.38 -26.88 21.49
N ASN A 84 7.30 -27.89 22.35
CA ASN A 84 7.19 -27.71 23.82
C ASN A 84 6.05 -26.77 24.25
N GLY A 85 4.92 -26.79 23.52
CA GLY A 85 3.76 -25.92 23.81
C GLY A 85 3.87 -24.49 23.25
N PHE A 86 4.96 -24.14 22.56
CA PHE A 86 5.13 -22.85 21.89
C PHE A 86 4.92 -22.99 20.38
N THR A 87 4.22 -22.02 19.77
CA THR A 87 4.11 -21.89 18.32
C THR A 87 5.19 -20.94 17.83
N ASN A 88 6.15 -21.46 17.05
CA ASN A 88 7.18 -20.65 16.42
C ASN A 88 6.76 -20.40 14.97
N VAL A 89 6.85 -19.14 14.53
CA VAL A 89 6.51 -18.74 13.16
C VAL A 89 7.80 -18.44 12.40
N TYR A 90 8.06 -19.20 11.34
CA TYR A 90 9.30 -19.14 10.58
C TYR A 90 9.08 -18.62 9.17
N LEU A 91 9.87 -17.63 8.74
CA LEU A 91 9.85 -17.13 7.37
C LEU A 91 10.56 -18.09 6.42
N ASP A 92 9.87 -18.40 5.33
CA ASP A 92 10.35 -19.15 4.18
C ASP A 92 10.62 -18.27 2.95
N GLY A 93 10.01 -17.09 2.88
CA GLY A 93 10.23 -16.13 1.80
C GLY A 93 9.70 -14.73 2.14
N VAL A 94 10.32 -13.71 1.55
CA VAL A 94 9.84 -12.33 1.57
C VAL A 94 9.99 -11.74 0.18
N GLU A 95 8.90 -11.19 -0.35
CA GLU A 95 8.83 -10.52 -1.63
C GLU A 95 8.27 -9.10 -1.41
N PRO A 96 9.10 -8.05 -1.53
CA PRO A 96 8.62 -6.68 -1.48
C PRO A 96 7.58 -6.44 -2.57
N LEU A 97 6.46 -5.82 -2.22
CA LEU A 97 5.46 -5.41 -3.19
C LEU A 97 5.78 -3.99 -3.65
N GLU A 98 5.62 -3.74 -4.95
CA GLU A 98 5.63 -2.37 -5.45
C GLU A 98 4.42 -1.65 -4.83
N GLU A 99 4.68 -0.55 -4.13
CA GLU A 99 3.63 0.37 -3.73
C GLU A 99 3.09 0.98 -5.01
N ASP A 100 1.81 0.73 -5.30
CA ASP A 100 1.08 1.47 -6.31
C ASP A 100 1.00 2.92 -5.80
N ASP A 101 1.88 3.76 -6.32
CA ASP A 101 1.94 5.21 -6.13
C ASP A 101 0.67 5.93 -6.65
N GLY A 102 -0.36 5.16 -7.05
CA GLY A 102 -1.65 5.63 -7.53
C GLY A 102 -2.68 6.06 -6.47
N GLU A 103 -2.48 5.79 -5.17
CA GLU A 103 -3.46 6.15 -4.12
C GLU A 103 -3.04 7.39 -3.29
N HIS A 104 -1.94 8.03 -3.69
CA HIS A 104 -1.46 9.32 -3.17
C HIS A 104 -1.08 10.28 -4.31
N ARG A 105 -1.87 10.33 -5.39
CA ARG A 105 -2.16 11.67 -5.90
C ARG A 105 -2.99 12.31 -4.81
N ASP A 106 -2.36 13.21 -4.06
CA ASP A 106 -3.01 13.95 -2.98
C ASP A 106 -4.41 14.33 -3.47
N ALA A 107 -5.45 13.99 -2.72
CA ALA A 107 -6.82 14.35 -3.10
C ALA A 107 -6.92 15.85 -3.43
N ASP A 108 -6.04 16.65 -2.82
CA ASP A 108 -5.78 18.04 -3.15
C ASP A 108 -5.30 18.23 -4.59
N GLU A 109 -4.28 17.51 -5.07
CA GLU A 109 -3.81 17.58 -6.47
C GLU A 109 -4.91 17.18 -7.47
N ALA A 110 -5.67 16.11 -7.17
CA ALA A 110 -6.81 15.72 -8.00
C ALA A 110 -7.94 16.77 -7.97
N ALA A 111 -8.24 17.37 -6.82
CA ALA A 111 -9.21 18.46 -6.70
C ALA A 111 -8.75 19.72 -7.44
N TRP A 112 -7.46 20.04 -7.41
CA TRP A 112 -6.88 21.16 -8.15
C TRP A 112 -6.93 20.93 -9.68
N GLU A 113 -6.64 19.72 -10.17
CA GLU A 113 -6.78 19.41 -11.60
C GLU A 113 -8.23 19.55 -12.07
N VAL A 114 -9.19 18.99 -11.32
CA VAL A 114 -10.62 19.10 -11.63
C VAL A 114 -11.10 20.55 -11.58
N ALA A 115 -10.63 21.34 -10.59
CA ALA A 115 -10.95 22.76 -10.50
C ALA A 115 -10.39 23.56 -11.69
N VAL A 116 -9.18 23.26 -12.16
CA VAL A 116 -8.57 23.88 -13.35
C VAL A 116 -9.32 23.49 -14.63
N GLU A 117 -9.76 22.23 -14.75
CA GLU A 117 -10.54 21.75 -15.89
C GLU A 117 -11.96 22.37 -15.92
N ALA A 118 -12.56 22.60 -14.76
CA ALA A 118 -13.89 23.20 -14.62
C ALA A 118 -13.90 24.74 -14.70
N ALA A 119 -12.77 25.40 -14.37
CA ALA A 119 -12.64 26.86 -14.36
C ALA A 119 -13.13 27.55 -15.65
N PRO A 120 -12.89 27.02 -16.87
CA PRO A 120 -13.35 27.69 -18.09
C PRO A 120 -14.88 27.69 -18.26
N TRP A 121 -15.56 26.69 -17.71
CA TRP A 121 -17.03 26.62 -17.69
C TRP A 121 -17.63 27.59 -16.65
N LEU A 122 -16.94 27.79 -15.52
CA LEU A 122 -17.33 28.74 -14.47
C LEU A 122 -17.10 30.21 -14.86
N VAL A 123 -16.10 30.48 -15.71
CA VAL A 123 -15.74 31.84 -16.17
C VAL A 123 -16.39 32.20 -17.51
N GLY A 124 -17.00 31.22 -18.18
CA GLY A 124 -17.79 31.41 -19.40
C GLY A 124 -17.00 31.42 -20.71
N THR A 125 -15.71 31.06 -20.71
CA THR A 125 -14.90 30.86 -21.93
C THR A 125 -13.74 29.88 -21.68
N ARG A 126 -13.48 29.00 -22.67
CA ARG A 126 -12.44 27.94 -22.62
C ARG A 126 -11.00 28.47 -22.52
N GLU A 127 -10.75 29.62 -23.12
CA GLU A 127 -9.55 30.43 -22.99
C GLU A 127 -10.02 31.90 -23.01
N PRO A 128 -9.81 32.67 -21.94
CA PRO A 128 -10.11 34.09 -21.99
C PRO A 128 -9.09 34.77 -22.93
N ASP A 129 -9.56 35.55 -23.89
CA ASP A 129 -8.70 36.29 -24.85
C ASP A 129 -7.68 37.20 -24.14
N GLN A 130 -7.94 37.54 -22.88
CA GLN A 130 -7.04 38.28 -22.00
C GLN A 130 -7.05 37.71 -20.58
N PRO A 131 -5.89 37.66 -19.90
CA PRO A 131 -5.81 37.18 -18.52
C PRO A 131 -6.67 38.06 -17.60
N ILE A 132 -7.63 37.44 -16.91
CA ILE A 132 -8.48 38.13 -15.93
C ILE A 132 -7.69 38.31 -14.63
N PRO A 133 -7.58 39.53 -14.07
CA PRO A 133 -6.93 39.74 -12.78
C PRO A 133 -7.60 38.91 -11.68
N ALA A 134 -6.80 38.30 -10.80
CA ALA A 134 -7.30 37.40 -9.74
C ALA A 134 -8.42 37.99 -8.88
N LYS A 135 -8.35 39.29 -8.57
CA LYS A 135 -9.39 40.00 -7.81
C LYS A 135 -10.72 40.07 -8.56
N GLU A 136 -10.69 40.24 -9.87
CA GLU A 136 -11.89 40.28 -10.71
C GLU A 136 -12.49 38.88 -10.86
N LEU A 137 -11.64 37.86 -11.07
CA LEU A 137 -12.07 36.47 -11.12
C LEU A 137 -12.76 36.03 -9.82
N PHE A 138 -12.19 36.37 -8.67
CA PHE A 138 -12.78 36.10 -7.35
C PHE A 138 -14.17 36.74 -7.20
N GLN A 139 -14.33 38.00 -7.62
CA GLN A 139 -15.63 38.68 -7.56
C GLN A 139 -16.68 38.02 -8.45
N ARG A 140 -16.28 37.50 -9.62
CA ARG A 140 -17.18 36.77 -10.52
C ARG A 140 -17.61 35.41 -9.96
N LEU A 141 -16.72 34.70 -9.25
CA LEU A 141 -17.00 33.38 -8.67
C LEU A 141 -17.74 33.43 -7.33
N LYS A 142 -17.72 34.58 -6.64
CA LYS A 142 -18.32 34.74 -5.30
C LYS A 142 -19.81 34.36 -5.21
N PRO A 143 -20.69 34.75 -6.15
CA PRO A 143 -22.11 34.38 -6.08
C PRO A 143 -22.33 32.87 -6.16
N PHE A 144 -21.61 32.18 -7.05
CA PHE A 144 -21.67 30.72 -7.17
C PHE A 144 -21.17 30.02 -5.90
N GLN A 145 -20.06 30.51 -5.31
CA GLN A 145 -19.56 29.99 -4.04
C GLN A 145 -20.57 30.15 -2.90
N GLU A 146 -21.27 31.29 -2.84
CA GLU A 146 -22.29 31.56 -1.82
C GLU A 146 -23.51 30.64 -1.97
N GLU A 147 -24.00 30.42 -3.20
CA GLU A 147 -25.11 29.50 -3.48
C GLU A 147 -24.77 28.04 -3.14
N VAL A 148 -23.58 27.56 -3.54
CA VAL A 148 -23.12 26.20 -3.20
C VAL A 148 -22.94 26.03 -1.68
N ALA A 149 -22.40 27.03 -1.01
CA ALA A 149 -22.24 26.98 0.44
C ALA A 149 -23.57 26.99 1.19
N GLU A 150 -24.61 27.64 0.65
CA GLU A 150 -25.98 27.56 1.19
C GLU A 150 -26.62 26.19 0.94
N ASP A 151 -26.41 25.61 -0.24
CA ASP A 151 -26.94 24.29 -0.61
C ASP A 151 -26.37 23.17 0.27
N ILE A 152 -25.05 23.14 0.46
CA ILE A 152 -24.38 22.19 1.36
C ILE A 152 -24.86 22.34 2.81
N ARG A 153 -25.14 23.57 3.27
CA ARG A 153 -25.67 23.81 4.62
C ARG A 153 -27.09 23.29 4.77
N ARG A 154 -27.92 23.42 3.72
CA ARG A 154 -29.30 22.92 3.70
C ARG A 154 -29.36 21.40 3.65
N ASP A 155 -28.51 20.76 2.83
CA ASP A 155 -28.43 19.30 2.71
C ASP A 155 -27.84 18.62 3.95
N GLY A 156 -27.13 19.35 4.81
CA GLY A 156 -26.60 18.85 6.09
C GLY A 156 -27.56 18.95 7.28
N GLU A 157 -28.75 19.52 7.12
CA GLU A 157 -29.77 19.72 8.17
C GLU A 157 -31.01 18.80 8.04
N GLU A 158 -31.02 17.85 7.10
CA GLU A 158 -31.95 16.68 7.04
C GLU A 158 -31.30 15.39 7.54
#